data_AF-A0A2N1G503-F1
#
_entry.id   AF-A0A2N1G503-F1
#
_cell.length_a   1.000
_cell.length_b   1.000
_cell.length_c   1.000
_cell.angle_alpha   90.00
_cell.angle_beta   90.00
_cell.angle_gamma   90.00
#
_symmetry.space_group_name_H-M   'P 1'
#
loop_
_entity.id
_entity.type
_entity.pdbx_description
1 polymer ?
#
loop_
_entity_poly.entity_id
_entity_poly.type
_entity_poly.pdbx_seq_one_letter_code
_entity_poly.pdbx_strand_id
1 'polypeptide(L)'
;MAKKENISLRNLAFLLYEEGDIDRAYSYIQRSLEDALFCNARLRTYEISKMMPIISEAYQHQNKMNQKQLLLFLGSVSLLTVILLIVLILLFKQMKKLKMAQKDLNEANSQLLELNVAIQTSNLQLKETNSTLTEANLVKDIYIGRYMDQCSDYIGKLEGYRRKLNVMATAGKMNNLISAIKSKQFIEAELKEFYTNFDKTFLLLFPDFIKEFEGLLIDTELTQLKDGDLLNTELRIVALIRLGIKDSAKIAVFLRYSVSTVYNYRSQIKNKAAGPREEFEANVMQIGTNTK
;
A
#
# COMPACT_ATOMS: atom_id res chain seq x y z
N MET A 1 -42.54 -93.05 -42.67
CA MET A 1 -43.09 -91.72 -42.32
C MET A 1 -43.76 -91.82 -40.96
N ALA A 2 -43.15 -91.24 -39.92
CA ALA A 2 -43.72 -91.26 -38.57
C ALA A 2 -44.92 -90.31 -38.48
N LYS A 3 -46.09 -90.80 -38.05
CA LYS A 3 -47.25 -89.97 -37.72
C LYS A 3 -46.88 -89.07 -36.53
N LYS A 4 -46.75 -87.75 -36.75
CA LYS A 4 -46.75 -86.75 -35.67
C LYS A 4 -48.18 -86.59 -35.16
N GLU A 5 -48.52 -87.30 -34.10
CA GLU A 5 -49.84 -87.29 -33.48
C GLU A 5 -49.92 -86.18 -32.40
N ASN A 6 -49.81 -84.92 -32.83
CA ASN A 6 -49.71 -83.75 -31.94
C ASN A 6 -51.10 -83.22 -31.49
N ILE A 7 -51.96 -84.10 -30.96
CA ILE A 7 -53.24 -83.70 -30.35
C ILE A 7 -52.99 -83.01 -28.99
N SER A 8 -51.94 -83.43 -28.28
CA SER A 8 -51.51 -82.86 -27.00
C SER A 8 -51.09 -81.39 -27.08
N LEU A 9 -50.45 -80.97 -28.17
CA LEU A 9 -49.99 -79.58 -28.36
C LEU A 9 -51.13 -78.58 -28.50
N ARG A 10 -52.22 -78.95 -29.16
CA ARG A 10 -53.41 -78.09 -29.25
C ARG A 10 -54.08 -77.91 -27.89
N ASN A 11 -54.26 -79.01 -27.16
CA ASN A 11 -54.88 -78.95 -25.82
C ASN A 11 -53.99 -78.19 -24.84
N LEU A 12 -52.66 -78.37 -24.93
CA LEU A 12 -51.69 -77.60 -24.14
C LEU A 12 -51.73 -76.11 -24.49
N ALA A 13 -51.82 -75.74 -25.78
CA ALA A 13 -51.97 -74.35 -26.19
C ALA A 13 -53.24 -73.71 -25.60
N PHE A 14 -54.33 -74.47 -25.50
CA PHE A 14 -55.57 -74.01 -24.89
C PHE A 14 -55.44 -73.84 -23.36
N LEU A 15 -54.89 -74.84 -22.67
CA LEU A 15 -54.62 -74.73 -21.23
C LEU A 15 -53.73 -73.54 -20.90
N LEU A 16 -52.67 -73.32 -21.68
CA LEU A 16 -51.78 -72.16 -21.50
C LEU A 16 -52.48 -70.84 -21.79
N TYR A 17 -53.41 -70.79 -22.75
CA TYR A 17 -54.24 -69.61 -22.97
C TYR A 17 -55.15 -69.32 -21.77
N GLU A 18 -55.79 -70.35 -21.19
CA GLU A 18 -56.62 -70.21 -19.98
C GLU A 18 -55.80 -69.82 -18.74
N GLU A 19 -54.56 -70.32 -18.63
CA GLU A 19 -53.59 -69.95 -17.60
C GLU A 19 -52.98 -68.54 -17.82
N GLY A 20 -53.24 -67.90 -18.96
CA GLY A 20 -52.77 -66.55 -19.30
C GLY A 20 -51.36 -66.49 -19.91
N ASP A 21 -50.74 -67.63 -20.22
CA ASP A 21 -49.47 -67.73 -20.96
C ASP A 21 -49.72 -67.67 -22.48
N ILE A 22 -50.16 -66.48 -22.93
CA ILE A 22 -50.58 -66.23 -24.31
C ILE A 22 -49.44 -66.40 -25.32
N ASP A 23 -48.20 -66.07 -24.96
CA ASP A 23 -47.03 -66.19 -25.83
C ASP A 23 -46.74 -67.66 -26.20
N ARG A 24 -46.76 -68.54 -25.21
CA ARG A 24 -46.58 -69.98 -25.43
C ARG A 24 -47.82 -70.61 -26.06
N ALA A 25 -49.01 -70.19 -25.66
CA ALA A 25 -50.25 -70.62 -26.29
C ALA A 25 -50.26 -70.34 -27.80
N TYR A 26 -49.88 -69.13 -28.22
CA TYR A 26 -49.77 -68.74 -29.62
C TYR A 26 -48.72 -69.57 -30.38
N SER A 27 -47.54 -69.74 -29.78
CA SER A 27 -46.46 -70.54 -30.36
C SER A 27 -46.85 -72.01 -30.59
N TYR A 28 -47.57 -72.60 -29.62
CA TYR A 28 -47.97 -74.02 -29.68
C TYR A 28 -49.17 -74.26 -30.60
N ILE A 29 -50.16 -73.35 -30.62
CA ILE A 29 -51.29 -73.47 -31.56
C ILE A 29 -50.82 -73.29 -33.01
N GLN A 30 -49.88 -72.38 -33.27
CA GLN A 30 -49.31 -72.16 -34.59
C GLN A 30 -48.55 -73.41 -35.07
N ARG A 31 -47.69 -73.98 -34.23
CA ARG A 31 -46.95 -75.20 -34.55
C ARG A 31 -47.89 -76.40 -34.74
N SER A 32 -48.96 -76.49 -33.96
CA SER A 32 -50.00 -77.52 -34.13
C SER A 32 -50.74 -77.38 -35.47
N LEU A 33 -51.03 -76.14 -35.90
CA LEU A 33 -51.65 -75.88 -37.21
C LEU A 33 -50.71 -76.27 -38.36
N GLU A 34 -49.43 -75.88 -38.28
CA GLU A 34 -48.40 -76.21 -39.28
C GLU A 34 -48.25 -77.73 -39.46
N ASP A 35 -48.17 -78.48 -38.36
CA ASP A 35 -48.11 -79.95 -38.40
C ASP A 35 -49.42 -80.57 -38.97
N ALA A 36 -50.59 -80.01 -38.68
CA ALA A 36 -51.88 -80.50 -39.19
C ALA A 36 -52.05 -80.29 -40.70
N LEU A 37 -51.59 -79.15 -41.21
CA LEU A 37 -51.53 -78.83 -42.65
C LEU A 37 -50.54 -79.73 -43.38
N PHE A 38 -49.33 -79.92 -42.81
CA PHE A 38 -48.31 -80.79 -43.39
C PHE A 38 -48.78 -82.25 -43.53
N CYS A 39 -49.55 -82.75 -42.56
CA CYS A 39 -50.13 -84.10 -42.60
C CYS A 39 -51.48 -84.19 -43.35
N ASN A 40 -51.92 -83.14 -44.04
CA ASN A 40 -53.21 -83.08 -44.76
C ASN A 40 -54.44 -83.49 -43.91
N ALA A 41 -54.40 -83.21 -42.60
CA ALA A 41 -55.44 -83.63 -41.67
C ALA A 41 -56.57 -82.60 -41.58
N ARG A 42 -57.53 -82.70 -42.50
CA ARG A 42 -58.64 -81.75 -42.65
C ARG A 42 -59.45 -81.50 -41.37
N LEU A 43 -59.81 -82.54 -40.63
CA LEU A 43 -60.59 -82.40 -39.39
C LEU A 43 -59.81 -81.64 -38.29
N ARG A 44 -58.53 -81.98 -38.08
CA ARG A 44 -57.66 -81.30 -37.10
C ARG A 44 -57.41 -79.84 -37.46
N THR A 45 -57.23 -79.56 -38.75
CA THR A 45 -57.09 -78.19 -39.27
C THR A 45 -58.35 -77.38 -38.95
N TYR A 46 -59.53 -77.91 -39.24
CA TYR A 46 -60.81 -77.26 -38.91
C TYR A 46 -60.98 -76.99 -37.41
N GLU A 47 -60.63 -77.96 -36.55
CA GLU A 47 -60.69 -77.80 -35.09
C GLU A 47 -59.71 -76.73 -34.58
N ILE A 48 -58.49 -76.65 -35.12
CA ILE A 48 -57.50 -75.63 -34.76
C ILE A 48 -57.94 -74.24 -35.27
N SER A 49 -58.46 -74.16 -36.49
CA SER A 49 -58.92 -72.89 -37.10
C SER A 49 -60.04 -72.20 -36.32
N LYS A 50 -60.81 -72.93 -35.50
CA LYS A 50 -61.82 -72.32 -34.62
C LYS A 50 -61.21 -71.55 -33.46
N MET A 51 -60.09 -72.02 -32.91
CA MET A 51 -59.47 -71.43 -31.70
C MET A 51 -58.28 -70.52 -32.01
N MET A 52 -57.61 -70.75 -33.15
CA MET A 52 -56.53 -69.90 -33.65
C MET A 52 -56.83 -68.38 -33.60
N PRO A 53 -57.99 -67.89 -34.10
CA PRO A 53 -58.27 -66.46 -34.08
C PRO A 53 -58.26 -65.89 -32.65
N ILE A 54 -58.82 -66.60 -31.67
CA ILE A 54 -58.91 -66.17 -30.27
C ILE A 54 -57.51 -66.01 -29.65
N ILE A 55 -56.66 -67.02 -29.78
CA ILE A 55 -55.29 -66.98 -29.24
C ILE A 55 -54.44 -65.93 -29.98
N SER A 56 -54.60 -65.82 -31.31
CA SER A 56 -53.88 -64.83 -32.11
C SER A 56 -54.28 -63.39 -31.82
N GLU A 57 -55.57 -63.13 -31.55
CA GLU A 57 -56.08 -61.81 -31.19
C GLU A 57 -55.61 -61.41 -29.79
N ALA A 58 -55.64 -62.34 -28.83
CA ALA A 58 -55.09 -62.13 -27.49
C ALA A 58 -53.58 -61.81 -27.53
N TYR A 59 -52.80 -62.56 -28.34
CA TYR A 59 -51.37 -62.31 -28.54
C TYR A 59 -51.12 -60.93 -29.16
N GLN A 60 -51.87 -60.57 -30.21
CA GLN A 60 -51.76 -59.25 -30.83
C GLN A 60 -52.15 -58.12 -29.87
N HIS A 61 -53.19 -58.32 -29.05
CA HIS A 61 -53.62 -57.36 -28.07
C HIS A 61 -52.55 -57.14 -26.99
N GLN A 62 -51.99 -58.22 -26.42
CA GLN A 62 -50.91 -58.15 -25.44
C GLN A 62 -49.67 -57.44 -26.03
N ASN A 63 -49.28 -57.79 -27.26
CA ASN A 63 -48.13 -57.15 -27.90
C ASN A 63 -48.37 -55.64 -28.14
N LYS A 64 -49.58 -55.22 -28.54
CA LYS A 64 -49.94 -53.80 -28.65
C LYS A 64 -49.91 -53.09 -27.30
N MET A 65 -50.37 -53.73 -26.23
CA MET A 65 -50.28 -53.16 -24.87
C MET A 65 -48.82 -52.99 -24.44
N ASN A 66 -47.99 -54.02 -24.63
CA ASN A 66 -46.56 -53.98 -24.33
C ASN A 66 -45.84 -52.90 -25.13
N GLN A 67 -46.14 -52.77 -26.43
CA GLN A 67 -45.61 -51.70 -27.29
C GLN A 67 -46.00 -50.31 -26.78
N LYS A 68 -47.27 -50.10 -26.40
CA LYS A 68 -47.73 -48.82 -25.81
C LYS A 68 -47.02 -48.52 -24.50
N GLN A 69 -46.89 -49.49 -23.61
CA GLN A 69 -46.16 -49.32 -22.35
C GLN A 69 -44.70 -48.97 -22.60
N LEU A 70 -44.03 -49.65 -23.54
CA LEU A 70 -42.64 -49.38 -23.89
C LEU A 70 -42.45 -47.98 -24.49
N LEU A 71 -43.36 -47.54 -25.35
CA LEU A 71 -43.34 -46.17 -25.90
C LEU A 71 -43.57 -45.11 -24.81
N LEU A 72 -44.48 -45.36 -23.86
CA LEU A 72 -44.69 -44.47 -22.72
C LEU A 72 -43.45 -44.39 -21.83
N PHE A 73 -42.84 -45.53 -21.50
CA PHE A 73 -41.60 -45.57 -20.74
C PHE A 73 -40.47 -44.85 -21.48
N LEU A 74 -40.28 -45.11 -22.78
CA LEU A 74 -39.28 -44.44 -23.61
C LEU A 74 -39.50 -42.91 -23.62
N GLY A 75 -40.74 -42.47 -23.78
CA GLY A 75 -41.12 -41.06 -23.71
C GLY A 75 -40.78 -40.43 -22.35
N SER A 76 -41.12 -41.11 -21.25
CA SER A 76 -40.80 -40.63 -19.90
C SER A 76 -39.29 -40.54 -19.64
N VAL A 77 -38.52 -41.53 -20.09
CA VAL A 77 -37.06 -41.55 -19.94
C VAL A 77 -36.45 -40.43 -20.76
N SER A 78 -36.87 -40.27 -22.03
CA SER A 78 -36.39 -39.19 -22.89
C SER A 78 -36.69 -37.81 -22.29
N LEU A 79 -37.89 -37.60 -21.75
CA LEU A 79 -38.27 -36.35 -21.08
C LEU A 79 -37.39 -36.09 -19.86
N LEU A 80 -37.17 -37.11 -19.02
CA LEU A 80 -36.33 -37.01 -17.83
C LEU A 80 -34.88 -36.69 -18.19
N THR A 81 -34.35 -37.29 -19.26
CA THR A 81 -33.00 -37.00 -19.77
C THR A 81 -32.88 -35.54 -20.24
N VAL A 82 -33.88 -35.01 -20.95
CA VAL A 82 -33.88 -33.60 -21.39
C VAL A 82 -33.90 -32.65 -20.18
N ILE A 83 -34.72 -32.92 -19.17
CA ILE A 83 -34.77 -32.13 -17.94
C ILE A 83 -33.41 -32.15 -17.23
N LEU A 84 -32.80 -33.34 -17.11
CA LEU A 84 -31.48 -33.48 -16.50
C LEU A 84 -30.41 -32.67 -17.25
N LEU A 85 -30.43 -32.69 -18.59
CA LEU A 85 -29.51 -31.89 -19.41
C LEU A 85 -29.70 -30.39 -19.18
N ILE A 86 -30.95 -29.91 -19.10
CA ILE A 86 -31.25 -28.50 -18.82
C ILE A 86 -30.68 -28.09 -17.45
N VAL A 87 -30.91 -28.90 -16.41
CA VAL A 87 -30.39 -28.65 -15.07
C VAL A 87 -28.86 -28.60 -15.08
N LEU A 88 -28.19 -29.56 -15.75
CA LEU A 88 -26.73 -29.55 -15.89
C LEU A 88 -26.23 -28.28 -16.57
N ILE A 89 -26.86 -27.85 -17.67
CA ILE A 89 -26.48 -26.62 -18.39
C ILE A 89 -26.63 -25.38 -17.48
N LEU A 90 -27.72 -25.32 -16.70
CA LEU A 90 -27.93 -24.22 -15.74
C LEU A 90 -26.86 -24.23 -14.63
N LEU A 91 -26.53 -25.40 -14.07
CA LEU A 91 -25.47 -25.54 -13.07
C LEU A 91 -24.12 -25.08 -13.61
N PHE A 92 -23.74 -25.50 -14.81
CA PHE A 92 -22.49 -25.05 -15.44
C PHE A 92 -22.46 -23.53 -15.65
N LYS A 93 -23.58 -22.92 -16.05
CA LYS A 93 -23.70 -21.45 -16.17
C LYS A 93 -23.57 -20.75 -14.82
N GLN A 94 -24.22 -21.26 -13.77
CA GLN A 94 -24.13 -20.69 -12.43
C GLN A 94 -22.72 -20.81 -11.85
N MET A 95 -22.06 -21.96 -12.02
CA MET A 95 -20.67 -22.15 -11.58
C MET A 95 -19.71 -21.17 -12.27
N LYS A 96 -19.90 -20.90 -13.57
CA LYS A 96 -19.08 -19.88 -14.26
C LYS A 96 -19.31 -18.48 -13.68
N LYS A 97 -20.55 -18.08 -13.43
CA LYS A 97 -20.87 -16.79 -12.79
C LYS A 97 -20.26 -16.68 -11.39
N LEU A 98 -20.37 -17.74 -10.59
CA LEU A 98 -19.82 -17.77 -9.23
C LEU A 98 -18.29 -17.60 -9.24
N LYS A 99 -17.59 -18.28 -10.16
CA LYS A 99 -16.14 -18.15 -10.31
C LYS A 99 -15.72 -16.73 -10.72
N MET A 100 -16.48 -16.08 -11.61
CA MET A 100 -16.21 -14.68 -11.97
C MET A 100 -16.42 -13.75 -10.78
N ALA A 101 -17.56 -13.86 -10.09
CA ALA A 101 -17.83 -13.03 -8.91
C ALA A 101 -16.79 -13.20 -7.79
N GLN A 102 -16.32 -14.45 -7.56
CA GLN A 102 -15.22 -14.70 -6.61
C GLN A 102 -13.91 -14.07 -7.05
N LYS A 103 -13.60 -14.12 -8.35
CA LYS A 103 -12.41 -13.49 -8.90
C LYS A 103 -12.46 -11.96 -8.72
N ASP A 104 -13.57 -11.34 -9.09
CA ASP A 104 -13.77 -9.89 -8.97
C ASP A 104 -13.68 -9.45 -7.49
N LEU A 105 -14.27 -10.24 -6.58
CA LEU A 105 -14.20 -9.98 -5.13
C LEU A 105 -12.78 -10.10 -4.58
N ASN A 106 -12.01 -11.08 -5.04
CA ASN A 106 -10.60 -11.22 -4.66
C ASN A 106 -9.76 -10.06 -5.19
N GLU A 107 -9.95 -9.64 -6.44
CA GLU A 107 -9.26 -8.49 -7.01
C GLU A 107 -9.58 -7.19 -6.25
N ALA A 108 -10.86 -6.95 -5.94
CA ALA A 108 -11.27 -5.80 -5.13
C ALA A 108 -10.68 -5.84 -3.72
N ASN A 109 -10.64 -7.01 -3.08
CA ASN A 109 -10.05 -7.15 -1.75
C ASN A 109 -8.53 -6.90 -1.76
N SER A 110 -7.82 -7.39 -2.78
CA SER A 110 -6.40 -7.09 -2.99
C SER A 110 -6.16 -5.58 -3.15
N GLN A 111 -6.97 -4.89 -3.95
CA GLN A 111 -6.88 -3.43 -4.10
C GLN A 111 -7.14 -2.69 -2.78
N LEU A 112 -8.12 -3.15 -1.99
CA LEU A 112 -8.39 -2.57 -0.67
C LEU A 112 -7.21 -2.76 0.30
N LEU A 113 -6.54 -3.92 0.26
CA LEU A 113 -5.35 -4.16 1.08
C LEU A 113 -4.20 -3.24 0.66
N GLU A 114 -3.93 -3.11 -0.65
CA GLU A 114 -2.90 -2.19 -1.16
C GLU A 114 -3.18 -0.74 -0.75
N LEU A 115 -4.43 -0.30 -0.89
CA LEU A 115 -4.83 1.06 -0.52
C LEU A 115 -4.71 1.29 1.00
N ASN A 116 -5.08 0.31 1.82
CA ASN A 116 -4.92 0.40 3.27
C ASN A 116 -3.45 0.54 3.67
N VAL A 117 -2.55 -0.23 3.04
CA VAL A 117 -1.11 -0.10 3.27
C VAL A 117 -0.63 1.29 2.87
N ALA A 118 -1.02 1.80 1.69
CA ALA A 118 -0.65 3.13 1.22
C ALA A 118 -1.14 4.25 2.16
N ILE A 119 -2.37 4.13 2.69
CA ILE A 119 -2.92 5.07 3.68
C ILE A 119 -2.11 5.01 4.99
N GLN A 120 -1.76 3.81 5.46
CA GLN A 120 -0.96 3.66 6.68
C GLN A 120 0.43 4.29 6.51
N THR A 121 1.11 4.03 5.39
CA THR A 121 2.41 4.65 5.09
C THR A 121 2.31 6.17 5.03
N SER A 122 1.29 6.71 4.35
CA SER A 122 1.08 8.15 4.25
C SER A 122 0.80 8.79 5.61
N ASN A 123 0.00 8.14 6.46
CA ASN A 123 -0.28 8.59 7.81
C ASN A 123 0.98 8.60 8.70
N LEU A 124 1.85 7.59 8.56
CA LEU A 124 3.13 7.56 9.27
C LEU A 124 4.03 8.72 8.84
N GLN A 125 4.18 8.95 7.54
CA GLN A 125 4.97 10.06 7.00
C GLN A 125 4.42 11.43 7.43
N LEU A 126 3.10 11.60 7.42
CA LEU A 126 2.44 12.82 7.91
C LEU A 126 2.72 13.04 9.39
N LYS A 127 2.64 11.98 10.21
CA LYS A 127 2.91 12.07 11.64
C LYS A 127 4.37 12.43 11.92
N GLU A 128 5.31 11.82 11.20
CA GLU A 128 6.73 12.12 11.31
C GLU A 128 7.02 13.57 10.92
N THR A 129 6.55 14.00 9.75
CA THR A 129 6.71 15.39 9.27
C THR A 129 6.10 16.39 10.26
N ASN A 130 4.92 16.09 10.81
CA ASN A 130 4.27 16.96 11.79
C ASN A 130 5.04 17.02 13.11
N SER A 131 5.64 15.91 13.56
CA SER A 131 6.52 15.89 14.74
C SER A 131 7.74 16.77 14.52
N THR A 132 8.46 16.58 13.40
CA THR A 132 9.62 17.38 13.03
C THR A 132 9.28 18.86 12.91
N LEU A 133 8.11 19.18 12.32
CA LEU A 133 7.65 20.56 12.21
C LEU A 133 7.34 21.17 13.58
N THR A 134 6.73 20.40 14.48
CA THR A 134 6.42 20.84 15.85
C THR A 134 7.69 21.10 16.65
N GLU A 135 8.69 20.21 16.55
CA GLU A 135 10.00 20.40 17.16
C GLU A 135 10.70 21.64 16.60
N ALA A 136 10.71 21.82 15.28
CA ALA A 136 11.28 23.00 14.64
C ALA A 136 10.58 24.30 15.07
N ASN A 137 9.26 24.28 15.26
CA ASN A 137 8.50 25.42 15.78
C ASN A 137 8.84 25.70 17.24
N LEU A 138 8.91 24.68 18.09
CA LEU A 138 9.31 24.83 19.50
C LEU A 138 10.69 25.47 19.61
N VAL A 139 11.64 25.03 18.79
CA VAL A 139 12.98 25.63 18.72
C VAL A 139 12.87 27.11 18.35
N LYS A 140 12.13 27.46 17.28
CA LYS A 140 11.92 28.87 16.88
C LYS A 140 11.30 29.71 17.99
N ASP A 141 10.30 29.20 18.69
CA ASP A 141 9.61 29.91 19.77
C ASP A 141 10.57 30.19 20.95
N ILE A 142 11.39 29.21 21.34
CA ILE A 142 12.45 29.40 22.34
C ILE A 142 13.44 30.48 21.90
N TYR A 143 13.82 30.51 20.62
CA TYR A 143 14.72 31.53 20.08
C TYR A 143 14.11 32.93 20.08
N ILE A 144 12.82 33.05 19.75
CA ILE A 144 12.10 34.32 19.82
C ILE A 144 12.05 34.81 21.27
N GLY A 145 11.74 33.93 22.22
CA GLY A 145 11.76 34.27 23.65
C GLY A 145 13.13 34.78 24.09
N ARG A 146 14.19 34.02 23.81
CA ARG A 146 15.58 34.41 24.13
C ARG A 146 15.99 35.74 23.49
N TYR A 147 15.56 35.98 22.25
CA TYR A 147 15.83 37.25 21.56
C TYR A 147 15.14 38.43 22.26
N MET A 148 13.88 38.26 22.68
CA MET A 148 13.14 39.29 23.41
C MET A 148 13.76 39.54 24.80
N ASP A 149 14.19 38.50 25.51
CA ASP A 149 14.90 38.62 26.79
C ASP A 149 16.19 39.43 26.61
N GLN A 150 16.99 39.12 25.60
CA GLN A 150 18.23 39.85 25.30
C GLN A 150 17.97 41.33 24.95
N CYS A 151 16.88 41.63 24.23
CA CYS A 151 16.46 43.01 23.97
C CYS A 151 16.10 43.74 25.27
N SER A 152 15.37 43.08 26.17
CA SER A 152 15.01 43.63 27.48
C SER A 152 16.24 43.93 28.33
N ASP A 153 17.20 43.00 28.39
CA ASP A 153 18.46 43.17 29.10
C ASP A 153 19.27 44.36 28.57
N TYR A 154 19.36 44.51 27.24
CA TYR A 154 20.05 45.65 26.64
C TYR A 154 19.35 46.98 26.94
N ILE A 155 18.02 47.04 26.93
CA ILE A 155 17.27 48.23 27.34
C ILE A 155 17.61 48.58 28.79
N GLY A 156 17.62 47.60 29.69
CA GLY A 156 18.00 47.79 31.09
C GLY A 156 19.43 48.31 31.26
N LYS A 157 20.39 47.76 30.51
CA LYS A 157 21.79 48.22 30.52
C LYS A 157 21.93 49.65 30.00
N LEU A 158 21.23 50.02 28.93
CA LEU A 158 21.20 51.38 28.40
C LEU A 158 20.58 52.36 29.41
N GLU A 159 19.51 51.95 30.08
CA GLU A 159 18.90 52.76 31.15
C GLU A 159 19.87 52.95 32.33
N GLY A 160 20.55 51.89 32.76
CA GLY A 160 21.58 51.94 33.80
C GLY A 160 22.73 52.88 33.44
N TYR A 161 23.22 52.80 32.20
CA TYR A 161 24.25 53.69 31.68
C TYR A 161 23.78 55.15 31.69
N ARG A 162 22.58 55.43 31.14
CA ARG A 162 21.96 56.76 31.14
C ARG A 162 21.83 57.31 32.57
N ARG A 163 21.34 56.50 33.52
CA ARG A 163 21.16 56.90 34.92
C ARG A 163 22.50 57.23 35.58
N LYS A 164 23.54 56.42 35.34
CA LYS A 164 24.91 56.68 35.84
C LYS A 164 25.47 58.01 35.34
N LEU A 165 25.31 58.30 34.04
CA LEU A 165 25.72 59.58 33.47
C LEU A 165 24.92 60.75 34.05
N ASN A 166 23.60 60.59 34.20
CA ASN A 166 22.74 61.63 34.78
C ASN A 166 23.15 61.98 36.22
N VAL A 167 23.48 60.99 37.06
CA VAL A 167 23.98 61.22 38.43
C VAL A 167 25.30 62.00 38.42
N MET A 168 26.21 61.72 37.49
CA MET A 168 27.47 62.47 37.38
C MET A 168 27.21 63.92 36.95
N ALA A 169 26.28 64.13 36.02
CA ALA A 169 25.89 65.45 35.54
C ALA A 169 25.25 66.29 36.65
N THR A 170 24.26 65.75 37.37
CA THR A 170 23.54 66.48 38.43
C THR A 170 24.41 66.73 39.67
N ALA A 171 25.38 65.86 39.95
CA ALA A 171 26.35 66.07 41.03
C ALA A 171 27.49 67.05 40.68
N GLY A 172 27.48 67.67 39.50
CA GLY A 172 28.51 68.62 39.05
C GLY A 172 29.87 67.98 38.73
N LYS A 173 29.95 66.65 38.63
CA LYS A 173 31.21 65.90 38.41
C LYS A 173 31.58 65.85 36.92
N MET A 174 31.74 67.02 36.28
CA MET A 174 31.89 67.15 34.83
C MET A 174 33.11 66.40 34.28
N ASN A 175 34.26 66.42 34.97
CA ASN A 175 35.46 65.70 34.54
C ASN A 175 35.24 64.17 34.50
N ASN A 176 34.51 63.63 35.48
CA ASN A 176 34.19 62.20 35.54
C ASN A 176 33.17 61.80 34.46
N LEU A 177 32.24 62.69 34.15
CA LEU A 177 31.28 62.48 33.07
C LEU A 177 31.99 62.40 31.71
N ILE A 178 32.88 63.36 31.43
CA ILE A 178 33.65 63.39 30.18
C ILE A 178 34.53 62.14 30.05
N SER A 179 35.19 61.71 31.13
CA SER A 179 36.01 60.50 31.11
C SER A 179 35.17 59.24 30.89
N ALA A 180 33.99 59.14 31.50
CA ALA A 180 33.08 58.02 31.33
C ALA A 180 32.50 57.91 29.90
N ILE A 181 32.22 59.06 29.25
CA ILE A 181 31.72 59.10 27.86
C ILE A 181 32.82 58.75 26.86
N LYS A 182 34.05 59.25 27.08
CA LYS A 182 35.20 58.96 26.19
C LYS A 182 35.70 57.53 26.31
N SER A 183 35.44 56.86 27.43
CA SER A 183 35.89 55.49 27.68
C SER A 183 35.18 54.50 26.75
N LYS A 184 35.96 53.69 26.03
CA LYS A 184 35.44 52.57 25.24
C LYS A 184 35.10 51.34 26.09
N GLN A 185 35.51 51.32 27.35
CA GLN A 185 35.44 50.15 28.23
C GLN A 185 34.03 49.56 28.33
N PHE A 186 33.00 50.43 28.40
CA PHE A 186 31.62 49.97 28.45
C PHE A 186 31.23 49.22 27.16
N ILE A 187 31.55 49.79 26.00
CA ILE A 187 31.25 49.18 24.70
C ILE A 187 32.07 47.91 24.48
N GLU A 188 33.34 47.89 24.88
CA GLU A 188 34.20 46.70 24.78
C GLU A 188 33.70 45.54 25.65
N ALA A 189 33.20 45.84 26.85
CA ALA A 189 32.57 44.84 27.72
C ALA A 189 31.29 44.26 27.09
N GLU A 190 30.39 45.13 26.62
CA GLU A 190 29.15 44.70 25.95
C GLU A 190 29.42 43.89 24.68
N LEU A 191 30.46 44.26 23.93
CA LEU A 191 30.86 43.57 22.70
C LEU A 191 31.47 42.19 22.98
N LYS A 192 32.25 42.05 24.06
CA LYS A 192 32.74 40.75 24.52
C LYS A 192 31.59 39.82 24.93
N GLU A 193 30.62 40.36 25.68
CA GLU A 193 29.43 39.60 26.07
C GLU A 193 28.59 39.19 24.86
N PHE A 194 28.39 40.13 23.92
CA PHE A 194 27.70 39.87 22.66
C PHE A 194 28.35 38.73 21.87
N TYR A 195 29.67 38.73 21.69
CA TYR A 195 30.36 37.63 21.00
C TYR A 195 30.28 36.32 21.77
N THR A 196 30.39 36.35 23.09
CA THR A 196 30.24 35.13 23.90
C THR A 196 28.84 34.54 23.74
N ASN A 197 27.80 35.37 23.73
CA ASN A 197 26.42 34.94 23.53
C ASN A 197 26.20 34.43 22.11
N PHE A 198 26.74 35.11 21.10
CA PHE A 198 26.70 34.65 19.71
C PHE A 198 27.36 33.28 19.56
N ASP A 199 28.60 33.12 20.02
CA ASP A 199 29.37 31.89 19.89
C ASP A 199 28.64 30.71 20.56
N LYS A 200 28.15 30.89 21.81
CA LYS A 200 27.36 29.87 22.53
C LYS A 200 26.08 29.51 21.79
N THR A 201 25.34 30.52 21.33
CA THR A 201 24.06 30.31 20.65
C THR A 201 24.25 29.60 19.31
N PHE A 202 25.29 29.99 18.58
CA PHE A 202 25.63 29.40 17.29
C PHE A 202 26.09 27.94 17.45
N LEU A 203 26.96 27.64 18.41
CA LEU A 203 27.41 26.27 18.67
C LEU A 203 26.29 25.37 19.23
N LEU A 204 25.29 25.94 19.91
CA LEU A 204 24.10 25.18 20.29
C LEU A 204 23.25 24.79 19.05
N LEU A 205 23.18 25.65 18.04
CA LEU A 205 22.50 25.38 16.78
C LEU A 205 23.27 24.42 15.88
N PHE A 206 24.60 24.49 15.90
CA PHE A 206 25.50 23.69 15.07
C PHE A 206 26.62 23.08 15.92
N PRO A 207 26.34 22.03 16.71
CA PRO A 207 27.30 21.46 17.67
C PRO A 207 28.59 20.95 17.02
N ASP A 208 28.48 20.33 15.83
CA ASP A 208 29.61 19.79 15.08
C ASP A 208 30.25 20.79 14.11
N PHE A 209 29.86 22.08 14.17
CA PHE A 209 30.27 23.10 13.19
C PHE A 209 31.78 23.16 12.98
N ILE A 210 32.56 23.23 14.05
CA ILE A 210 34.02 23.40 13.96
C ILE A 210 34.63 22.20 13.24
N LYS A 211 34.18 20.99 13.57
CA LYS A 211 34.65 19.72 13.01
C LYS A 211 34.26 19.57 11.53
N GLU A 212 33.01 19.88 11.20
CA GLU A 212 32.54 19.86 9.80
C GLU A 212 33.25 20.92 8.95
N PHE A 213 33.49 22.11 9.52
CA PHE A 213 34.24 23.18 8.86
C PHE A 213 35.70 22.80 8.64
N GLU A 214 36.34 22.17 9.62
CA GLU A 214 37.71 21.65 9.51
C GLU A 214 37.86 20.68 8.33
N GLY A 215 36.84 19.84 8.09
CA GLY A 215 36.79 18.94 6.93
C GLY A 215 36.72 19.63 5.56
N LEU A 216 36.45 20.94 5.51
CA LEU A 216 36.45 21.74 4.29
C LEU A 216 37.81 22.42 4.00
N LEU A 217 38.79 22.28 4.89
CA LEU A 217 40.08 22.96 4.82
C LEU A 217 41.23 21.99 4.47
N ILE A 218 42.27 22.51 3.81
CA ILE A 218 43.54 21.79 3.56
C ILE A 218 44.39 21.74 4.84
N ASP A 219 44.26 22.77 5.68
CA ASP A 219 45.05 23.00 6.88
C ASP A 219 44.16 23.54 8.01
N THR A 220 44.36 23.02 9.21
CA THR A 220 43.52 23.21 10.40
C THR A 220 43.98 24.39 11.27
N GLU A 221 44.98 25.17 10.83
CA GLU A 221 45.40 26.41 11.53
C GLU A 221 44.23 27.37 11.81
N LEU A 222 43.23 27.45 10.93
CA LEU A 222 42.09 28.36 11.10
C LEU A 222 41.11 27.93 12.20
N THR A 223 41.14 26.67 12.62
CA THR A 223 40.26 26.13 13.67
C THR A 223 40.93 26.13 15.05
N GLN A 224 42.18 26.60 15.17
CA GLN A 224 42.87 26.72 16.44
C GLN A 224 42.24 27.85 17.29
N LEU A 225 41.83 27.48 18.50
CA LEU A 225 41.24 28.38 19.49
C LEU A 225 42.27 28.71 20.58
N LYS A 226 42.19 29.92 21.13
CA LYS A 226 42.93 30.29 22.34
C LYS A 226 42.20 29.78 23.58
N ASP A 227 42.91 29.61 24.69
CA ASP A 227 42.33 29.17 25.95
C ASP A 227 41.14 30.07 26.36
N GLY A 228 39.96 29.46 26.44
CA GLY A 228 38.71 30.11 26.84
C GLY A 228 37.90 30.75 25.71
N ASP A 229 38.39 30.78 24.47
CA ASP A 229 37.62 31.23 23.31
C ASP A 229 36.76 30.10 22.74
N LEU A 230 35.49 30.41 22.43
CA LEU A 230 34.57 29.47 21.78
C LEU A 230 34.73 29.49 20.25
N LEU A 231 34.86 30.69 19.68
CA LEU A 231 35.16 30.92 18.26
C LEU A 231 36.18 32.05 18.11
N ASN A 232 37.10 31.90 17.16
CA ASN A 232 37.96 32.99 16.70
C ASN A 232 37.24 33.84 15.62
N THR A 233 37.89 34.90 15.14
CA THR A 233 37.28 35.83 14.18
C THR A 233 36.91 35.15 12.85
N GLU A 234 37.78 34.29 12.35
CA GLU A 234 37.59 33.56 11.10
C GLU A 234 36.39 32.62 11.21
N LEU A 235 36.30 31.87 12.31
CA LEU A 235 35.16 31.01 12.61
C LEU A 235 33.86 31.81 12.73
N ARG A 236 33.88 33.02 13.33
CA ARG A 236 32.69 33.89 13.38
C ARG A 236 32.26 34.37 12.00
N ILE A 237 33.19 34.71 11.11
CA ILE A 237 32.87 35.08 9.72
C ILE A 237 32.20 33.91 9.00
N VAL A 238 32.75 32.70 9.15
CA VAL A 238 32.19 31.48 8.54
C VAL A 238 30.83 31.14 9.15
N ALA A 239 30.66 31.29 10.47
CA ALA A 239 29.39 31.11 11.16
C ALA A 239 28.31 32.06 10.62
N LEU A 240 28.64 33.32 10.35
CA LEU A 240 27.71 34.28 9.76
C LEU A 240 27.31 33.89 8.31
N ILE A 241 28.27 33.39 7.52
CA ILE A 241 27.98 32.83 6.18
C ILE A 241 27.06 31.61 6.29
N ARG A 242 27.30 30.72 7.27
CA ARG A 242 26.46 29.56 7.56
C ARG A 242 25.03 29.96 7.93
N LEU A 243 24.85 31.06 8.66
CA LEU A 243 23.55 31.65 8.97
C LEU A 243 22.89 32.37 7.78
N GLY A 244 23.54 32.38 6.60
CA GLY A 244 23.02 32.97 5.37
C GLY A 244 23.40 34.45 5.16
N ILE A 245 24.22 35.03 6.03
CA ILE A 245 24.69 36.41 5.89
C ILE A 245 25.89 36.42 4.93
N LYS A 246 25.62 36.56 3.64
CA LYS A 246 26.65 36.56 2.58
C LYS A 246 27.30 37.93 2.34
N ASP A 247 26.66 39.00 2.78
CA ASP A 247 27.10 40.37 2.54
C ASP A 247 28.25 40.77 3.49
N SER A 248 29.43 41.05 2.92
CA SER A 248 30.60 41.50 3.68
C SER A 248 30.32 42.78 4.48
N ALA A 249 29.42 43.66 4.02
CA ALA A 249 29.06 44.87 4.76
C ALA A 249 28.29 44.53 6.04
N LYS A 250 27.36 43.59 5.99
CA LYS A 250 26.63 43.11 7.19
C LYS A 250 27.55 42.42 8.19
N ILE A 251 28.45 41.55 7.70
CA ILE A 251 29.46 40.89 8.54
C ILE A 251 30.37 41.93 9.20
N ALA A 252 30.81 42.96 8.47
CA ALA A 252 31.65 44.04 8.98
C ALA A 252 30.97 44.80 10.12
N VAL A 253 29.67 45.13 9.97
CA VAL A 253 28.87 45.76 11.03
C VAL A 253 28.78 44.86 12.27
N PHE A 254 28.53 43.57 12.07
CA PHE A 254 28.42 42.59 13.15
C PHE A 254 29.73 42.45 13.95
N LEU A 255 30.86 42.34 13.25
CA LEU A 255 32.18 42.14 13.86
C LEU A 255 32.92 43.45 14.19
N ARG A 256 32.29 44.61 13.99
CA ARG A 256 32.91 45.94 14.15
C ARG A 256 34.25 46.09 13.41
N TYR A 257 34.37 45.45 12.25
CA TYR A 257 35.52 45.60 11.36
C TYR A 257 35.18 46.51 10.17
N SER A 258 36.21 46.95 9.45
CA SER A 258 35.99 47.53 8.12
C SER A 258 35.57 46.44 7.14
N VAL A 259 34.84 46.86 6.11
CA VAL A 259 34.46 45.97 4.99
C VAL A 259 35.70 45.34 4.34
N SER A 260 36.79 46.11 4.19
CA SER A 260 38.06 45.62 3.66
C SER A 260 38.69 44.50 4.50
N THR A 261 38.66 44.62 5.82
CA THR A 261 39.18 43.59 6.74
C THR A 261 38.38 42.29 6.60
N VAL A 262 37.05 42.37 6.49
CA VAL A 262 36.22 41.18 6.26
C VAL A 262 36.50 40.54 4.90
N TYR A 263 36.70 41.33 3.85
CA TYR A 263 37.11 40.79 2.54
C TYR A 263 38.43 40.04 2.61
N ASN A 264 39.41 40.58 3.33
CA ASN A 264 40.71 39.94 3.50
C ASN A 264 40.58 38.60 4.23
N TYR A 265 39.86 38.56 5.35
CA TYR A 265 39.59 37.30 6.06
C TYR A 265 38.87 36.28 5.17
N ARG A 266 37.81 36.67 4.45
CA ARG A 266 37.10 35.75 3.54
C ARG A 266 38.01 35.20 2.43
N SER A 267 38.86 36.05 1.86
CA SER A 267 39.82 35.64 0.83
C SER A 267 40.83 34.64 1.39
N GLN A 268 41.38 34.92 2.58
CA GLN A 268 42.31 34.04 3.30
C GLN A 268 41.69 32.68 3.62
N ILE A 269 40.46 32.66 4.14
CA ILE A 269 39.74 31.42 4.42
C ILE A 269 39.54 30.61 3.13
N LYS A 270 39.09 31.24 2.04
CA LYS A 270 38.92 30.58 0.74
C LYS A 270 40.22 30.03 0.15
N ASN A 271 41.36 30.67 0.41
CA ASN A 271 42.66 30.17 -0.04
C ASN A 271 43.05 28.84 0.63
N LYS A 272 42.49 28.55 1.81
CA LYS A 272 42.75 27.33 2.57
C LYS A 272 41.70 26.23 2.35
N ALA A 273 40.77 26.41 1.41
CA ALA A 273 39.71 25.44 1.09
C ALA A 273 40.28 24.19 0.39
N ALA A 274 39.81 23.00 0.77
CA ALA A 274 40.21 21.72 0.16
C ALA A 274 39.67 21.50 -1.26
N GLY A 275 38.62 22.23 -1.67
CA GLY A 275 37.96 22.14 -2.97
C GLY A 275 37.92 23.46 -3.74
N PRO A 276 37.09 23.55 -4.81
CA PRO A 276 36.94 24.76 -5.61
C PRO A 276 36.55 25.98 -4.77
N ARG A 277 37.22 27.11 -5.00
CA ARG A 277 37.06 28.33 -4.18
C ARG A 277 35.67 28.94 -4.33
N GLU A 278 35.07 28.75 -5.49
CA GLU A 278 33.74 29.22 -5.88
C GLU A 278 32.65 28.48 -5.09
N GLU A 279 32.88 27.21 -4.77
CA GLU A 279 31.93 26.34 -4.07
C GLU A 279 32.06 26.41 -2.54
N PHE A 280 33.18 26.93 -2.02
CA PHE A 280 33.50 26.90 -0.60
C PHE A 280 32.37 27.45 0.30
N GLU A 281 31.84 28.63 -0.03
CA GLU A 281 30.76 29.22 0.79
C GLU A 281 29.45 28.46 0.67
N ALA A 282 29.18 27.82 -0.49
CA ALA A 282 28.03 26.94 -0.64
C ALA A 282 28.19 25.68 0.23
N ASN A 283 29.39 25.11 0.29
CA ASN A 283 29.70 23.97 1.15
C ASN A 283 29.60 24.35 2.64
N VAL A 284 30.08 25.54 3.03
CA VAL A 284 29.90 26.07 4.38
C VAL A 284 28.41 26.16 4.76
N MET A 285 27.54 26.57 3.84
CA MET A 285 26.09 26.64 4.10
C MET A 285 25.45 25.26 4.36
N GLN A 286 26.06 24.17 3.93
CA GLN A 286 25.57 22.80 4.12
C GLN A 286 26.06 22.14 5.42
N ILE A 287 26.85 22.85 6.24
CA ILE A 287 27.29 22.31 7.54
C ILE A 287 26.05 22.07 8.43
N GLY A 288 25.93 20.89 9.03
CA GLY A 288 24.79 20.53 9.88
C GLY A 288 23.43 20.44 9.17
N THR A 289 23.35 20.43 7.83
CA THR A 289 22.15 20.00 7.09
C THR A 289 22.14 18.51 6.76
N ASN A 290 23.31 17.86 6.84
CA ASN A 290 23.49 16.43 6.62
C ASN A 290 23.41 15.63 7.93
N THR A 291 22.36 15.85 8.72
CA THR A 291 22.01 14.89 9.77
C THR A 291 21.35 13.69 9.09
N LYS A 292 22.14 12.64 8.88
CA LYS A 292 21.63 11.28 8.61
C LYS A 292 20.88 10.75 9.83
#